data_AF-A0A373LTT8-F1
#
_entry.id   AF-A0A373LTT8-F1
#
_cell.length_a   1.000
_cell.length_b   1.000
_cell.length_c   1.000
_cell.angle_alpha   90.00
_cell.angle_beta   90.00
_cell.angle_gamma   90.00
#
_symmetry.space_group_name_H-M   'P 1'
#
loop_
_entity.id
_entity.type
_entity.pdbx_description
1 polymer ?
#
loop_
_entity_poly.entity_id
_entity_poly.type
_entity_poly.pdbx_seq_one_letter_code
_entity_poly.pdbx_strand_id
1 'polypeptide(L)'
;MSDKTTRIPKEDILELLNELENEEKNNEPILHEKEKTPKKSRKKNNDSKKQLSFEGISLLRNSNKKKENSDRLNIKIGEAGSEERRRKDMDNRKKKVKRQRIIIIDIVMLVIILGMFLFVKCRNRDAFSDKGDYKNISLNGTWYKVDIDDMYVVKFTDENFQEEDVFHEKSNKGTYEVGNHAMKINNKVYSMKYVNEKSDYEDMLDENEGNYDLKNYFYVIDNQGNKIYYFKKEDDAANQLDYNYQTNAYYEKSGMFDENGFAIDEDGVLLAYNGDLKEVTIPSSVKAIGENAFSADFSRGLNTEKVIVPASVKTIETGAFSFSKVKNVVLQGGSQNVKQGAYDESEITVEKN
;
A
#
# COMPACT_ATOMS: atom_id res chain seq x y z
N MET A 1 -9.54 25.40 49.24
CA MET A 1 -10.83 24.79 49.70
C MET A 1 -11.89 25.13 48.66
N SER A 2 -12.92 24.29 48.49
CA SER A 2 -13.92 24.31 47.40
C SER A 2 -13.37 24.28 45.95
N ASP A 3 -13.28 23.07 45.41
CA ASP A 3 -13.44 22.79 43.97
C ASP A 3 -14.85 23.20 43.49
N LYS A 4 -14.97 23.64 42.23
CA LYS A 4 -16.23 23.75 41.47
C LYS A 4 -16.00 23.51 39.97
N THR A 5 -15.59 22.31 39.62
CA THR A 5 -15.60 21.84 38.22
C THR A 5 -17.05 21.59 37.77
N THR A 6 -17.62 22.51 36.99
CA THR A 6 -18.99 22.38 36.45
C THR A 6 -19.06 21.24 35.43
N ARG A 7 -19.49 20.05 35.86
CA ARG A 7 -19.81 18.94 34.95
C ARG A 7 -21.13 19.21 34.23
N ILE A 8 -21.09 19.14 32.91
CA ILE A 8 -22.30 18.99 32.07
C ILE A 8 -22.90 17.60 32.40
N PRO A 9 -24.25 17.45 32.50
CA PRO A 9 -24.92 16.17 32.66
C PRO A 9 -24.52 15.16 31.56
N LYS A 10 -24.71 13.86 31.82
CA LYS A 10 -24.39 12.82 30.83
C LYS A 10 -25.49 12.66 29.79
N GLU A 11 -26.68 13.11 30.11
CA GLU A 11 -27.89 13.10 29.29
C GLU A 11 -27.71 13.95 28.02
N ASP A 12 -27.24 15.20 28.17
CA ASP A 12 -27.06 16.19 27.10
C ASP A 12 -26.16 15.69 25.95
N ILE A 13 -25.13 14.90 26.28
CA ILE A 13 -24.19 14.33 25.30
C ILE A 13 -24.86 13.26 24.42
N LEU A 14 -25.86 12.55 24.95
CA LEU A 14 -26.57 11.52 24.21
C LEU A 14 -27.62 12.12 23.26
N GLU A 15 -28.13 13.31 23.55
CA GLU A 15 -29.04 14.04 22.67
C GLU A 15 -28.28 14.59 21.45
N LEU A 16 -27.15 15.28 21.67
CA LEU A 16 -26.25 15.77 20.61
C LEU A 16 -25.75 14.66 19.65
N LEU A 17 -25.48 13.46 20.17
CA LEU A 17 -25.07 12.32 19.33
C LEU A 17 -26.22 11.79 18.44
N ASN A 18 -27.47 11.90 18.89
CA ASN A 18 -28.63 11.50 18.10
C ASN A 18 -28.99 12.54 17.02
N GLU A 19 -28.74 13.83 17.25
CA GLU A 19 -28.95 14.85 16.20
C GLU A 19 -27.99 14.64 15.02
N LEU A 20 -26.69 14.47 15.30
CA LEU A 20 -25.67 14.22 14.27
C LEU A 20 -25.93 12.96 13.43
N GLU A 21 -26.37 11.85 14.04
CA GLU A 21 -26.67 10.62 13.29
C GLU A 21 -27.95 10.74 12.44
N ASN A 22 -28.74 11.82 12.57
CA ASN A 22 -29.90 12.10 11.73
C ASN A 22 -29.60 13.09 10.58
N GLU A 23 -28.58 13.95 10.68
CA GLU A 23 -28.18 14.81 9.56
C GLU A 23 -27.56 14.00 8.40
N GLU A 24 -26.71 13.01 8.68
CA GLU A 24 -26.10 12.16 7.63
C GLU A 24 -27.15 11.37 6.82
N LYS A 25 -28.27 10.99 7.44
CA LYS A 25 -29.34 10.21 6.78
C LYS A 25 -30.22 11.04 5.82
N ASN A 26 -30.11 12.37 5.83
CA ASN A 26 -30.96 13.26 5.02
C ASN A 26 -30.27 13.83 3.76
N ASN A 27 -28.99 13.48 3.50
CA ASN A 27 -28.17 14.05 2.42
C ASN A 27 -27.87 13.07 1.25
N GLU A 28 -28.78 12.16 0.91
CA GLU A 28 -28.74 11.52 -0.43
C GLU A 28 -29.30 12.47 -1.50
N PRO A 29 -28.56 12.73 -2.61
CA PRO A 29 -29.01 13.68 -3.63
C PRO A 29 -30.14 13.14 -4.51
N ILE A 30 -31.21 13.92 -4.61
CA ILE A 30 -32.41 13.61 -5.41
C ILE A 30 -32.06 13.52 -6.91
N LEU A 31 -32.33 12.37 -7.54
CA LEU A 31 -32.33 12.22 -9.00
C LEU A 31 -33.76 12.22 -9.57
N HIS A 32 -34.04 13.22 -10.41
CA HIS A 32 -35.39 13.46 -10.93
C HIS A 32 -35.84 12.47 -12.01
N GLU A 33 -36.92 11.76 -11.66
CA GLU A 33 -38.07 11.36 -12.48
C GLU A 33 -38.16 11.82 -13.96
N LYS A 34 -38.46 10.85 -14.86
CA LYS A 34 -39.48 10.94 -15.93
C LYS A 34 -39.85 9.54 -16.44
N GLU A 35 -41.05 9.05 -16.10
CA GLU A 35 -42.25 9.00 -16.96
C GLU A 35 -42.09 8.14 -18.24
N LYS A 36 -42.82 7.02 -18.46
CA LYS A 36 -44.29 6.91 -18.49
C LYS A 36 -44.77 5.43 -18.46
N THR A 37 -46.10 5.22 -18.47
CA THR A 37 -46.81 3.94 -18.21
C THR A 37 -47.76 3.58 -19.39
N PRO A 38 -48.77 2.65 -19.33
CA PRO A 38 -49.13 1.57 -18.39
C PRO A 38 -49.61 0.23 -19.05
N LYS A 39 -50.27 -0.67 -18.26
CA LYS A 39 -51.22 -1.76 -18.65
C LYS A 39 -50.59 -3.07 -19.22
N LYS A 40 -51.10 -4.29 -18.95
CA LYS A 40 -52.34 -4.84 -18.34
C LYS A 40 -51.97 -6.01 -17.37
N SER A 41 -52.49 -6.09 -16.14
CA SER A 41 -53.64 -6.94 -15.70
C SER A 41 -53.67 -8.39 -16.24
N ARG A 42 -53.83 -9.46 -15.44
CA ARG A 42 -54.89 -9.75 -14.43
C ARG A 42 -54.39 -10.76 -13.36
N LYS A 43 -54.83 -10.66 -12.09
CA LYS A 43 -55.77 -11.57 -11.35
C LYS A 43 -55.49 -13.09 -11.49
N LYS A 44 -55.56 -13.92 -10.44
CA LYS A 44 -56.04 -13.75 -9.04
C LYS A 44 -55.53 -14.91 -8.13
N ASN A 45 -55.56 -14.71 -6.79
CA ASN A 45 -56.00 -15.59 -5.67
C ASN A 45 -55.84 -17.14 -5.76
N ASN A 46 -55.62 -17.92 -4.69
CA ASN A 46 -55.57 -17.66 -3.23
C ASN A 46 -54.85 -18.82 -2.47
N ASP A 47 -54.69 -18.66 -1.15
CA ASP A 47 -54.88 -19.64 -0.04
C ASP A 47 -54.69 -21.17 -0.25
N SER A 48 -54.17 -21.97 0.71
CA SER A 48 -53.53 -21.67 2.00
C SER A 48 -52.98 -22.95 2.68
N LYS A 49 -52.26 -22.77 3.81
CA LYS A 49 -52.20 -23.64 5.02
C LYS A 49 -51.78 -25.14 4.92
N LYS A 50 -50.61 -25.39 5.55
CA LYS A 50 -50.36 -26.34 6.67
C LYS A 50 -50.12 -27.86 6.46
N GLN A 51 -49.18 -28.33 7.30
CA GLN A 51 -49.02 -29.65 7.97
C GLN A 51 -48.71 -30.87 7.07
N LEU A 52 -47.47 -31.40 7.09
CA LEU A 52 -46.91 -32.29 8.13
C LEU A 52 -47.76 -33.54 8.44
N SER A 53 -47.33 -34.68 7.92
CA SER A 53 -47.29 -35.96 8.63
C SER A 53 -46.12 -36.82 8.12
N PHE A 54 -45.86 -37.94 8.78
CA PHE A 54 -44.61 -38.72 8.69
C PHE A 54 -44.84 -40.11 8.05
N GLU A 55 -43.76 -40.92 7.99
CA GLU A 55 -43.76 -42.40 7.89
C GLU A 55 -44.14 -43.10 6.57
N GLY A 56 -43.64 -44.34 6.43
CA GLY A 56 -43.86 -45.22 5.26
C GLY A 56 -42.58 -45.87 4.72
N ILE A 57 -41.95 -46.78 5.49
CA ILE A 57 -40.74 -47.50 5.04
C ILE A 57 -41.10 -48.66 4.10
N SER A 58 -40.25 -48.94 3.12
CA SER A 58 -39.66 -50.27 2.81
C SER A 58 -39.84 -50.89 1.41
N LEU A 59 -38.77 -51.58 1.01
CA LEU A 59 -38.69 -52.76 0.14
C LEU A 59 -39.28 -52.70 -1.29
N LEU A 60 -38.37 -52.56 -2.27
CA LEU A 60 -38.44 -53.30 -3.53
C LEU A 60 -37.23 -54.22 -3.69
N ARG A 61 -37.47 -55.40 -4.26
CA ARG A 61 -36.53 -56.52 -4.41
C ARG A 61 -36.21 -56.72 -5.90
N ASN A 62 -35.04 -57.29 -6.21
CA ASN A 62 -34.60 -57.74 -7.54
C ASN A 62 -35.74 -58.47 -8.32
N SER A 63 -35.77 -58.51 -9.66
CA SER A 63 -34.64 -58.78 -10.56
C SER A 63 -34.95 -58.64 -12.07
N ASN A 64 -33.95 -58.98 -12.91
CA ASN A 64 -34.06 -59.56 -14.27
C ASN A 64 -34.13 -58.66 -15.53
N LYS A 65 -32.94 -58.18 -15.94
CA LYS A 65 -32.20 -58.54 -17.18
C LYS A 65 -32.91 -58.64 -18.56
N LYS A 66 -32.16 -58.08 -19.55
CA LYS A 66 -31.90 -58.47 -20.97
C LYS A 66 -32.63 -57.71 -22.11
N LYS A 67 -31.80 -57.06 -22.95
CA LYS A 67 -31.58 -57.25 -24.42
C LYS A 67 -32.81 -57.47 -25.33
N GLU A 68 -32.89 -56.91 -26.55
CA GLU A 68 -32.09 -55.92 -27.32
C GLU A 68 -32.82 -55.60 -28.64
N ASN A 69 -32.67 -54.39 -29.21
CA ASN A 69 -32.83 -53.99 -30.65
C ASN A 69 -34.07 -54.47 -31.47
N SER A 70 -34.66 -53.67 -32.39
CA SER A 70 -34.49 -52.27 -32.85
C SER A 70 -35.74 -51.94 -33.73
N ASP A 71 -35.89 -50.91 -34.58
CA ASP A 71 -34.99 -49.86 -35.10
C ASP A 71 -35.71 -48.52 -35.41
N ARG A 72 -36.02 -48.24 -36.68
CA ARG A 72 -36.50 -46.95 -37.24
C ARG A 72 -37.76 -47.19 -38.11
N LEU A 73 -38.47 -46.20 -38.68
CA LEU A 73 -38.15 -44.81 -39.02
C LEU A 73 -39.44 -43.99 -39.25
N ASN A 74 -39.63 -42.84 -38.60
CA ASN A 74 -40.23 -41.61 -39.21
C ASN A 74 -40.33 -40.40 -38.26
N ILE A 75 -40.67 -39.23 -38.83
CA ILE A 75 -40.86 -37.90 -38.20
C ILE A 75 -39.56 -37.07 -38.01
N LYS A 76 -38.87 -36.78 -39.12
CA LYS A 76 -38.01 -35.58 -39.23
C LYS A 76 -38.81 -34.39 -39.77
N ILE A 77 -39.15 -33.44 -38.89
CA ILE A 77 -39.50 -32.03 -39.23
C ILE A 77 -39.62 -31.18 -37.96
N GLY A 78 -40.10 -31.74 -36.85
CA GLY A 78 -40.26 -31.01 -35.58
C GLY A 78 -38.96 -30.69 -34.82
N GLU A 79 -37.87 -31.40 -35.12
CA GLU A 79 -36.65 -31.37 -34.30
C GLU A 79 -35.88 -30.05 -34.42
N ALA A 80 -35.65 -29.54 -35.64
CA ALA A 80 -34.81 -28.36 -35.90
C ALA A 80 -35.32 -27.10 -35.16
N GLY A 81 -36.63 -26.83 -35.22
CA GLY A 81 -37.27 -25.73 -34.49
C GLY A 81 -37.29 -25.91 -32.97
N SER A 82 -37.06 -27.13 -32.47
CA SER A 82 -36.85 -27.40 -31.03
C SER A 82 -35.38 -27.21 -30.63
N GLU A 83 -34.42 -27.60 -31.48
CA GLU A 83 -33.00 -27.41 -31.24
C GLU A 83 -32.63 -25.93 -31.20
N GLU A 84 -33.12 -25.12 -32.13
CA GLU A 84 -32.75 -23.71 -32.18
C GLU A 84 -33.23 -22.95 -30.92
N ARG A 85 -34.44 -23.28 -30.43
CA ARG A 85 -34.95 -22.79 -29.14
C ARG A 85 -34.07 -23.27 -27.98
N ARG A 86 -33.71 -24.56 -27.93
CA ARG A 86 -32.78 -25.12 -26.93
C ARG A 86 -31.40 -24.44 -26.95
N ARG A 87 -30.88 -24.07 -28.13
CA ARG A 87 -29.62 -23.31 -28.28
C ARG A 87 -29.75 -21.89 -27.74
N LYS A 88 -30.82 -21.16 -28.08
CA LYS A 88 -31.11 -19.81 -27.56
C LYS A 88 -31.34 -19.82 -26.04
N ASP A 89 -32.04 -20.82 -25.52
CA ASP A 89 -32.21 -21.05 -24.08
C ASP A 89 -30.90 -21.35 -23.37
N MET A 90 -30.03 -22.18 -23.96
CA MET A 90 -28.70 -22.46 -23.39
C MET A 90 -27.82 -21.21 -23.36
N ASP A 91 -27.82 -20.40 -24.41
CA ASP A 91 -27.02 -19.18 -24.46
C ASP A 91 -27.54 -18.12 -23.48
N ASN A 92 -28.86 -17.93 -23.38
CA ASN A 92 -29.47 -17.08 -22.35
C ASN A 92 -29.18 -17.58 -20.93
N ARG A 93 -29.18 -18.90 -20.68
CA ARG A 93 -28.74 -19.47 -19.40
C ARG A 93 -27.25 -19.21 -19.14
N LYS A 94 -26.37 -19.40 -20.13
CA LYS A 94 -24.93 -19.10 -20.03
C LYS A 94 -24.69 -17.61 -19.73
N LYS A 95 -25.40 -16.70 -20.40
CA LYS A 95 -25.35 -15.24 -20.15
C LYS A 95 -25.87 -14.89 -18.75
N LYS A 96 -26.98 -15.49 -18.30
CA LYS A 96 -27.50 -15.30 -16.93
C LYS A 96 -26.50 -15.78 -15.87
N VAL A 97 -25.92 -16.98 -16.05
CA VAL A 97 -24.89 -17.52 -15.14
C VAL A 97 -23.62 -16.67 -15.14
N LYS A 98 -23.16 -16.15 -16.29
CA LYS A 98 -22.05 -15.19 -16.34
C LYS A 98 -22.37 -13.91 -15.57
N ARG A 99 -23.54 -13.28 -15.79
CA ARG A 99 -23.94 -12.07 -15.07
C ARG A 99 -24.09 -12.30 -13.56
N GLN A 100 -24.64 -13.46 -13.14
CA GLN A 100 -24.72 -13.82 -11.72
C GLN A 100 -23.32 -14.01 -11.10
N ARG A 101 -22.38 -14.64 -11.81
CA ARG A 101 -20.99 -14.78 -11.32
C ARG A 101 -20.29 -13.44 -11.14
N ILE A 102 -20.48 -12.49 -12.06
CA ILE A 102 -19.92 -11.13 -11.94
C ILE A 102 -20.47 -10.44 -10.68
N ILE A 103 -21.79 -10.39 -10.52
CA ILE A 103 -22.43 -9.78 -9.34
C ILE A 103 -21.97 -10.44 -8.02
N ILE A 104 -21.74 -11.75 -8.00
CA ILE A 104 -21.20 -12.45 -6.82
C ILE A 104 -19.75 -12.01 -6.54
N ILE A 105 -18.91 -11.84 -7.57
CA ILE A 105 -17.53 -11.34 -7.42
C ILE A 105 -17.56 -9.91 -6.88
N ASP A 106 -18.39 -9.03 -7.45
CA ASP A 106 -18.48 -7.62 -7.03
C ASP A 106 -18.91 -7.50 -5.56
N ILE A 107 -19.88 -8.32 -5.12
CA ILE A 107 -20.32 -8.38 -3.71
C ILE A 107 -19.21 -8.93 -2.81
N VAL A 108 -18.48 -9.97 -3.23
CA VAL A 108 -17.35 -10.52 -2.46
C VAL A 108 -16.22 -9.49 -2.33
N MET A 109 -15.90 -8.75 -3.40
CA MET A 109 -14.90 -7.68 -3.36
C MET A 109 -15.34 -6.53 -2.44
N LEU A 110 -16.62 -6.13 -2.46
CA LEU A 110 -17.16 -5.14 -1.50
C LEU A 110 -17.09 -5.63 -0.05
N VAL A 111 -17.39 -6.90 0.21
CA VAL A 111 -17.26 -7.49 1.56
C VAL A 111 -15.81 -7.59 2.00
N ILE A 112 -14.87 -7.87 1.09
CA ILE A 112 -13.42 -7.83 1.38
C ILE A 112 -12.97 -6.41 1.69
N ILE A 113 -13.37 -5.41 0.89
CA ILE A 113 -13.01 -4.00 1.11
C ILE A 113 -13.59 -3.48 2.42
N LEU A 114 -14.86 -3.75 2.71
CA LEU A 114 -15.48 -3.43 4.01
C LEU A 114 -14.80 -4.18 5.16
N GLY A 115 -14.45 -5.45 4.97
CA GLY A 115 -13.70 -6.25 5.93
C GLY A 115 -12.31 -5.66 6.22
N MET A 116 -11.57 -5.22 5.20
CA MET A 116 -10.29 -4.54 5.34
C MET A 116 -10.44 -3.18 6.03
N PHE A 117 -11.48 -2.40 5.69
CA PHE A 117 -11.72 -1.09 6.30
C PHE A 117 -12.13 -1.20 7.77
N LEU A 118 -12.95 -2.21 8.12
CA LEU A 118 -13.28 -2.56 9.51
C LEU A 118 -12.05 -3.10 10.24
N PHE A 119 -11.25 -3.96 9.63
CA PHE A 119 -10.01 -4.48 10.21
C PHE A 119 -9.01 -3.35 10.52
N VAL A 120 -8.82 -2.40 9.60
CA VAL A 120 -8.00 -1.19 9.83
C VAL A 120 -8.57 -0.32 10.97
N LYS A 121 -9.89 -0.07 10.99
CA LYS A 121 -10.51 0.70 12.08
C LYS A 121 -10.42 0.00 13.45
N CYS A 122 -10.53 -1.33 13.51
CA CYS A 122 -10.32 -2.10 14.73
C CYS A 122 -8.85 -2.04 15.15
N ARG A 123 -7.92 -2.38 14.25
CA ARG A 123 -6.46 -2.37 14.55
C ARG A 123 -5.97 -1.00 15.03
N ASN A 124 -6.53 0.09 14.53
CA ASN A 124 -6.22 1.44 15.00
C ASN A 124 -6.76 1.76 16.40
N ARG A 125 -7.85 1.13 16.85
CA ARG A 125 -8.30 1.19 18.27
C ARG A 125 -7.44 0.28 19.14
N ASP A 126 -7.21 -0.94 18.68
CA ASP A 126 -6.47 -1.95 19.43
C ASP A 126 -5.02 -1.50 19.70
N ALA A 127 -4.39 -0.78 18.76
CA ALA A 127 -3.07 -0.16 18.91
C ALA A 127 -2.97 0.86 20.07
N PHE A 128 -4.05 1.46 20.56
CA PHE A 128 -3.99 2.34 21.75
C PHE A 128 -4.45 1.62 23.03
N SER A 129 -5.32 0.61 22.92
CA SER A 129 -5.80 -0.15 24.09
C SER A 129 -4.90 -1.29 24.54
N ASP A 130 -4.18 -1.96 23.63
CA ASP A 130 -3.43 -3.19 23.93
C ASP A 130 -2.16 -2.92 24.77
N LYS A 131 -1.66 -3.97 25.45
CA LYS A 131 -0.64 -3.91 26.51
C LYS A 131 0.78 -4.20 26.01
N GLY A 132 1.15 -3.72 24.83
CA GLY A 132 2.52 -3.83 24.30
C GLY A 132 3.47 -2.72 24.78
N ASP A 133 4.76 -2.98 24.69
CA ASP A 133 5.81 -2.37 25.52
C ASP A 133 6.16 -0.89 25.23
N TYR A 134 5.53 -0.24 24.25
CA TYR A 134 5.72 1.21 24.04
C TYR A 134 4.97 2.07 25.07
N LYS A 135 4.04 1.49 25.83
CA LYS A 135 3.14 2.22 26.75
C LYS A 135 3.84 2.88 27.95
N ASN A 136 5.11 2.54 28.19
CA ASN A 136 5.96 3.12 29.24
C ASN A 136 7.07 4.04 28.70
N ILE A 137 7.18 4.22 27.37
CA ILE A 137 8.24 5.01 26.75
C ILE A 137 7.92 6.50 26.90
N SER A 138 8.79 7.25 27.60
CA SER A 138 8.73 8.70 27.63
C SER A 138 9.57 9.28 26.49
N LEU A 139 8.94 10.07 25.61
CA LEU A 139 9.65 10.83 24.58
C LEU A 139 10.16 12.18 25.10
N ASN A 140 10.07 12.49 26.40
CA ASN A 140 10.43 13.81 26.93
C ASN A 140 11.86 14.26 26.56
N GLY A 141 12.01 15.59 26.40
CA GLY A 141 13.25 16.25 25.99
C GLY A 141 13.33 16.49 24.47
N THR A 142 14.53 16.85 24.01
CA THR A 142 14.82 17.17 22.61
C THR A 142 15.01 15.90 21.76
N TRP A 143 14.62 16.01 20.48
CA TRP A 143 14.86 15.10 19.38
C TRP A 143 15.09 15.92 18.09
N TYR A 144 15.70 15.29 17.10
CA TYR A 144 15.94 15.85 15.78
C TYR A 144 15.10 15.06 14.77
N LYS A 145 14.08 15.72 14.21
CA LYS A 145 13.13 15.15 13.24
C LYS A 145 13.68 15.33 11.83
N VAL A 146 13.60 14.29 11.01
CA VAL A 146 13.97 14.31 9.59
C VAL A 146 12.78 13.85 8.74
N ASP A 147 12.38 14.68 7.80
CA ASP A 147 11.21 14.52 6.92
C ASP A 147 11.64 14.71 5.46
N ILE A 148 12.26 13.66 4.90
CA ILE A 148 12.99 13.64 3.62
C ILE A 148 14.17 14.62 3.65
N ASP A 149 14.03 15.83 3.13
CA ASP A 149 15.01 16.93 3.05
C ASP A 149 14.79 18.03 4.11
N ASP A 150 13.70 17.99 4.87
CA ASP A 150 13.46 18.92 5.97
C ASP A 150 13.98 18.36 7.31
N MET A 151 14.70 19.17 8.09
CA MET A 151 15.10 18.85 9.47
C MET A 151 14.50 19.85 10.48
N TYR A 152 14.07 19.35 11.64
CA TYR A 152 13.47 20.15 12.72
C TYR A 152 13.98 19.73 14.10
N VAL A 153 14.10 20.70 15.02
CA VAL A 153 14.30 20.44 16.45
C VAL A 153 12.93 20.27 17.11
N VAL A 154 12.68 19.10 17.69
CA VAL A 154 11.40 18.78 18.33
C VAL A 154 11.61 18.51 19.83
N LYS A 155 10.96 19.31 20.65
CA LYS A 155 10.97 19.20 22.12
C LYS A 155 9.63 18.69 22.61
N PHE A 156 9.62 17.44 23.07
CA PHE A 156 8.46 16.87 23.77
C PHE A 156 8.50 17.19 25.26
N THR A 157 7.35 17.48 25.84
CA THR A 157 7.17 17.76 27.27
C THR A 157 5.77 17.32 27.70
N ASP A 158 5.73 16.20 28.39
CA ASP A 158 4.56 15.48 28.88
C ASP A 158 3.63 15.09 27.71
N GLU A 159 2.46 15.68 27.57
CA GLU A 159 1.54 15.44 26.44
C GLU A 159 1.68 16.47 25.29
N ASN A 160 2.66 17.38 25.38
CA ASN A 160 2.84 18.49 24.44
C ASN A 160 4.16 18.38 23.65
N PHE A 161 4.18 18.97 22.45
CA PHE A 161 5.40 19.15 21.66
C PHE A 161 5.55 20.57 21.16
N GLN A 162 6.80 20.97 20.92
CA GLN A 162 7.18 22.19 20.20
C GLN A 162 8.22 21.81 19.16
N GLU A 163 7.98 22.17 17.91
CA GLU A 163 8.76 21.86 16.72
C GLU A 163 9.22 23.17 16.08
N GLU A 164 10.51 23.32 15.86
CA GLU A 164 11.13 24.53 15.28
C GLU A 164 12.09 24.10 14.15
N ASP A 165 12.03 24.78 12.99
CA ASP A 165 12.98 24.49 11.89
C ASP A 165 14.39 25.01 12.23
N VAL A 166 15.43 24.51 11.55
CA VAL A 166 16.84 24.84 11.87
C VAL A 166 17.10 26.35 11.82
N PHE A 167 16.38 27.09 10.98
CA PHE A 167 16.46 28.54 10.84
C PHE A 167 15.66 29.32 11.91
N HIS A 168 14.87 28.63 12.73
CA HIS A 168 13.97 29.19 13.75
C HIS A 168 12.93 30.16 13.17
N GLU A 169 12.60 30.03 11.88
CA GLU A 169 11.61 30.85 11.17
C GLU A 169 10.20 30.27 11.29
N LYS A 170 10.09 28.94 11.38
CA LYS A 170 8.82 28.20 11.50
C LYS A 170 8.79 27.48 12.84
N SER A 171 7.78 27.82 13.65
CA SER A 171 7.52 27.17 14.95
C SER A 171 6.08 26.60 14.95
N ASN A 172 5.95 25.33 15.31
CA ASN A 172 4.71 24.58 15.38
C ASN A 172 4.57 23.94 16.76
N LYS A 173 3.39 23.97 17.37
CA LYS A 173 3.15 23.53 18.76
C LYS A 173 1.82 22.80 18.85
N GLY A 174 1.77 21.72 19.62
CA GLY A 174 0.60 20.85 19.68
C GLY A 174 0.72 19.76 20.73
N THR A 175 -0.19 18.78 20.66
CA THR A 175 -0.21 17.63 21.57
C THR A 175 0.25 16.35 20.89
N TYR A 176 0.75 15.39 21.67
CA TYR A 176 1.08 14.06 21.21
C TYR A 176 0.69 13.00 22.26
N GLU A 177 0.43 11.78 21.79
CA GLU A 177 0.04 10.64 22.62
C GLU A 177 0.68 9.36 22.04
N VAL A 178 1.47 8.65 22.84
CA VAL A 178 2.14 7.41 22.42
C VAL A 178 1.25 6.20 22.74
N GLY A 179 0.87 5.49 21.68
CA GLY A 179 0.18 4.20 21.75
C GLY A 179 1.14 3.02 21.58
N ASN A 180 0.61 1.81 21.66
CA ASN A 180 1.35 0.59 21.33
C ASN A 180 1.55 0.53 19.80
N HIS A 181 2.80 0.66 19.34
CA HIS A 181 3.17 0.75 17.91
C HIS A 181 2.48 1.89 17.12
N ALA A 182 2.03 2.94 17.81
CA ALA A 182 1.35 4.09 17.21
C ALA A 182 1.74 5.40 17.91
N MET A 183 1.70 6.50 17.16
CA MET A 183 1.84 7.84 17.71
C MET A 183 0.72 8.71 17.17
N LYS A 184 0.01 9.39 18.05
CA LYS A 184 -0.97 10.42 17.70
C LYS A 184 -0.30 11.78 17.85
N ILE A 185 -0.44 12.64 16.85
CA ILE A 185 0.08 14.01 16.83
C ILE A 185 -1.11 14.92 16.47
N ASN A 186 -1.50 15.77 17.40
CA ASN A 186 -2.78 16.50 17.38
C ASN A 186 -3.96 15.54 17.11
N ASN A 187 -4.65 15.70 15.97
CA ASN A 187 -5.79 14.86 15.56
C ASN A 187 -5.41 13.77 14.54
N LYS A 188 -4.13 13.62 14.15
CA LYS A 188 -3.66 12.57 13.23
C LYS A 188 -3.05 11.41 14.00
N VAL A 189 -3.23 10.19 13.49
CA VAL A 189 -2.66 8.95 14.03
C VAL A 189 -1.73 8.34 13.00
N TYR A 190 -0.53 7.99 13.44
CA TYR A 190 0.54 7.40 12.65
C TYR A 190 0.94 6.04 13.24
N SER A 191 1.42 5.11 12.40
CA SER A 191 2.11 3.92 12.92
C SER A 191 3.49 4.34 13.41
N MET A 192 3.99 3.79 14.52
CA MET A 192 5.30 4.12 15.08
C MET A 192 6.14 2.87 15.31
N LYS A 193 7.45 2.94 15.03
CA LYS A 193 8.45 2.03 15.60
C LYS A 193 9.45 2.84 16.43
N TYR A 194 9.65 2.44 17.68
CA TYR A 194 10.73 2.90 18.55
C TYR A 194 11.90 1.90 18.49
N VAL A 195 13.14 2.39 18.56
CA VAL A 195 14.37 1.61 18.55
C VAL A 195 15.36 2.19 19.57
N ASN A 196 15.89 1.33 20.44
CA ASN A 196 17.03 1.63 21.31
C ASN A 196 18.06 0.53 21.09
N GLU A 197 19.02 0.78 20.20
CA GLU A 197 19.99 -0.24 19.80
C GLU A 197 20.80 -0.77 21.00
N LYS A 198 20.92 0.01 22.08
CA LYS A 198 21.59 -0.45 23.29
C LYS A 198 20.86 -1.60 24.00
N SER A 199 19.53 -1.53 24.18
CA SER A 199 18.79 -2.65 24.79
C SER A 199 18.74 -3.87 23.87
N ASP A 200 18.78 -3.63 22.56
CA ASP A 200 18.60 -4.68 21.55
C ASP A 200 19.90 -5.49 21.33
N TYR A 201 21.06 -4.94 21.72
CA TYR A 201 22.38 -5.58 21.65
C TYR A 201 23.08 -5.74 23.02
N GLU A 202 22.38 -5.52 24.14
CA GLU A 202 22.99 -5.49 25.50
C GLU A 202 23.66 -6.83 25.89
N ASP A 203 23.16 -7.96 25.37
CA ASP A 203 23.76 -9.31 25.53
C ASP A 203 24.91 -9.64 24.55
N MET A 204 25.22 -8.74 23.59
CA MET A 204 26.17 -8.98 22.49
C MET A 204 27.37 -8.01 22.47
N LEU A 205 27.36 -6.98 23.32
CA LEU A 205 28.42 -5.97 23.39
C LEU A 205 29.53 -6.44 24.35
N ASP A 206 30.67 -6.85 23.81
CA ASP A 206 31.84 -7.24 24.60
C ASP A 206 32.48 -6.00 25.26
N GLU A 207 32.87 -6.08 26.55
CA GLU A 207 33.26 -4.92 27.38
C GLU A 207 34.48 -4.14 26.86
N ASN A 208 35.18 -4.68 25.86
CA ASN A 208 36.40 -4.11 25.27
C ASN A 208 36.26 -3.72 23.78
N GLU A 209 35.15 -4.01 23.10
CA GLU A 209 34.98 -3.71 21.67
C GLU A 209 34.24 -2.37 21.41
N GLY A 210 34.98 -1.27 21.55
CA GLY A 210 34.70 -0.02 20.84
C GLY A 210 33.56 0.85 21.37
N ASN A 211 33.67 2.15 21.08
CA ASN A 211 32.62 3.13 21.36
C ASN A 211 31.57 3.12 20.24
N TYR A 212 30.82 2.02 20.10
CA TYR A 212 29.67 1.95 19.19
C TYR A 212 28.59 2.93 19.63
N ASP A 213 28.27 3.91 18.78
CA ASP A 213 27.27 4.92 19.10
C ASP A 213 25.85 4.41 18.80
N LEU A 214 25.33 3.64 19.75
CA LEU A 214 24.08 2.89 19.66
C LEU A 214 22.87 3.85 19.57
N LYS A 215 22.21 3.86 18.41
CA LYS A 215 21.23 4.88 18.08
C LYS A 215 19.97 4.72 18.92
N ASN A 216 19.46 5.87 19.38
CA ASN A 216 18.18 5.99 20.04
C ASN A 216 17.27 6.85 19.16
N TYR A 217 16.33 6.19 18.47
CA TYR A 217 15.45 6.82 17.50
C TYR A 217 14.07 6.20 17.49
N PHE A 218 13.10 6.94 17.00
CA PHE A 218 11.85 6.36 16.52
C PHE A 218 11.57 6.88 15.11
N TYR A 219 10.68 6.21 14.39
CA TYR A 219 10.07 6.78 13.20
C TYR A 219 8.57 6.56 13.24
N VAL A 220 7.85 7.52 12.66
CA VAL A 220 6.43 7.37 12.35
C VAL A 220 6.28 7.11 10.85
N ILE A 221 5.25 6.34 10.47
CA ILE A 221 4.87 6.11 9.09
C ILE A 221 3.65 6.96 8.77
N ASP A 222 3.73 7.77 7.73
CA ASP A 222 2.64 8.64 7.28
C ASP A 222 1.53 7.88 6.52
N ASN A 223 0.57 8.62 5.97
CA ASN A 223 -0.55 8.04 5.21
C ASN A 223 -0.22 7.68 3.75
N GLN A 224 1.03 7.87 3.31
CA GLN A 224 1.55 7.46 2.00
C GLN A 224 2.49 6.25 2.11
N GLY A 225 3.09 6.04 3.28
CA GLY A 225 4.08 4.99 3.57
C GLY A 225 5.48 5.53 3.87
N ASN A 226 5.68 6.85 3.81
CA ASN A 226 6.95 7.50 4.10
C ASN A 226 7.28 7.39 5.60
N LYS A 227 8.58 7.29 5.91
CA LYS A 227 9.07 7.30 7.30
C LYS A 227 9.57 8.70 7.65
N ILE A 228 9.00 9.27 8.70
CA ILE A 228 9.51 10.50 9.33
C ILE A 228 10.27 10.07 10.58
N TYR A 229 11.58 10.30 10.59
CA TYR A 229 12.48 9.84 11.65
C TYR A 229 12.66 10.90 12.75
N TYR A 230 12.95 10.45 13.97
CA TYR A 230 13.21 11.29 15.14
C TYR A 230 14.39 10.68 15.92
N PHE A 231 15.54 11.35 15.94
CA PHE A 231 16.77 10.87 16.59
C PHE A 231 17.05 11.62 17.89
N LYS A 232 17.71 10.98 18.87
CA LYS A 232 18.20 11.67 20.07
C LYS A 232 19.45 12.51 19.84
N LYS A 233 20.17 12.31 18.73
CA LYS A 233 21.38 13.04 18.36
C LYS A 233 21.20 13.81 17.06
N GLU A 234 21.89 14.93 16.96
CA GLU A 234 21.89 15.80 15.77
C GLU A 234 22.68 15.13 14.64
N ASP A 235 23.86 14.56 14.95
CA ASP A 235 24.68 13.81 14.00
C ASP A 235 23.92 12.64 13.35
N ASP A 236 23.10 11.91 14.12
CA ASP A 236 22.26 10.83 13.58
C ASP A 236 21.21 11.34 12.58
N ALA A 237 20.61 12.51 12.85
CA ALA A 237 19.66 13.15 11.98
C ALA A 237 20.32 13.71 10.71
N ALA A 238 21.49 14.31 10.83
CA ALA A 238 22.31 14.76 9.69
C ALA A 238 22.69 13.59 8.77
N ASN A 239 23.17 12.46 9.33
CA ASN A 239 23.45 11.25 8.56
C ASN A 239 22.19 10.69 7.85
N GLN A 240 21.00 10.77 8.47
CA GLN A 240 19.76 10.36 7.82
C GLN A 240 19.32 11.32 6.71
N LEU A 241 19.56 12.63 6.88
CA LEU A 241 19.31 13.66 5.87
C LEU A 241 20.22 13.48 4.63
N ASP A 242 21.52 13.27 4.85
CA ASP A 242 22.51 12.99 3.80
C ASP A 242 22.23 11.69 3.03
N TYR A 243 21.68 10.68 3.71
CA TYR A 243 21.15 9.48 3.06
C TYR A 243 19.88 9.79 2.24
N ASN A 244 18.95 10.58 2.78
CA ASN A 244 17.68 10.88 2.13
C ASN A 244 17.87 11.58 0.77
N TYR A 245 18.85 12.47 0.63
CA TYR A 245 19.21 13.11 -0.66
C TYR A 245 19.61 12.14 -1.77
N GLN A 246 19.89 10.87 -1.44
CA GLN A 246 20.23 9.82 -2.39
C GLN A 246 19.04 8.90 -2.71
N THR A 247 17.85 9.14 -2.14
CA THR A 247 16.67 8.27 -2.27
C THR A 247 15.71 8.70 -3.38
N ASN A 248 14.91 7.76 -3.91
CA ASN A 248 13.86 8.08 -4.88
C ASN A 248 12.80 9.02 -4.27
N ALA A 249 12.50 8.90 -2.97
CA ALA A 249 11.54 9.78 -2.28
C ALA A 249 11.97 11.26 -2.32
N TYR A 250 13.27 11.55 -2.19
CA TYR A 250 13.79 12.90 -2.39
C TYR A 250 13.72 13.33 -3.86
N TYR A 251 14.17 12.50 -4.81
CA TYR A 251 14.10 12.80 -6.25
C TYR A 251 12.65 12.97 -6.77
N GLU A 252 11.68 12.34 -6.12
CA GLU A 252 10.24 12.52 -6.35
C GLU A 252 9.71 13.82 -5.71
N LYS A 253 10.02 14.10 -4.43
CA LYS A 253 9.62 15.36 -3.74
C LYS A 253 10.19 16.60 -4.43
N SER A 254 11.42 16.52 -4.93
CA SER A 254 12.11 17.59 -5.67
C SER A 254 11.74 17.67 -7.16
N GLY A 255 11.04 16.67 -7.71
CA GLY A 255 10.65 16.65 -9.12
C GLY A 255 11.81 16.44 -10.11
N MET A 256 12.88 15.76 -9.68
CA MET A 256 14.08 15.52 -10.51
C MET A 256 13.90 14.44 -11.58
N PHE A 257 12.91 13.55 -11.45
CA PHE A 257 12.62 12.52 -12.45
C PHE A 257 11.90 13.09 -13.68
N ASP A 258 12.45 12.83 -14.87
CA ASP A 258 11.79 13.13 -16.15
C ASP A 258 10.63 12.16 -16.48
N GLU A 259 9.92 12.41 -17.59
CA GLU A 259 8.81 11.57 -18.05
C GLU A 259 9.21 10.11 -18.40
N ASN A 260 10.51 9.81 -18.51
CA ASN A 260 11.07 8.50 -18.80
C ASN A 260 11.65 7.80 -17.54
N GLY A 261 11.66 8.50 -16.40
CA GLY A 261 12.16 8.02 -15.12
C GLY A 261 13.67 8.25 -14.88
N PHE A 262 14.34 9.13 -15.61
CA PHE A 262 15.72 9.53 -15.32
C PHE A 262 15.77 10.75 -14.39
N ALA A 263 16.55 10.68 -13.31
CA ALA A 263 16.97 11.84 -12.53
C ALA A 263 18.42 12.20 -12.91
N ILE A 264 18.62 13.34 -13.56
CA ILE A 264 19.93 13.80 -14.07
C ILE A 264 20.17 15.22 -13.55
N ASP A 265 21.37 15.49 -13.03
CA ASP A 265 21.75 16.81 -12.51
C ASP A 265 22.22 17.78 -13.60
N GLU A 266 22.52 19.04 -13.22
CA GLU A 266 23.01 20.07 -14.15
C GLU A 266 24.40 19.75 -14.74
N ASP A 267 25.19 18.92 -14.06
CA ASP A 267 26.46 18.41 -14.55
C ASP A 267 26.32 17.18 -15.45
N GLY A 268 25.10 16.67 -15.66
CA GLY A 268 24.84 15.51 -16.50
C GLY A 268 25.27 14.19 -15.87
N VAL A 269 25.28 14.08 -14.55
CA VAL A 269 25.35 12.80 -13.83
C VAL A 269 23.95 12.20 -13.75
N LEU A 270 23.78 10.95 -14.18
CA LEU A 270 22.56 10.18 -13.94
C LEU A 270 22.58 9.68 -12.50
N LEU A 271 21.74 10.26 -11.64
CA LEU A 271 21.64 9.95 -10.21
C LEU A 271 20.73 8.75 -9.92
N ALA A 272 19.65 8.59 -10.70
CA ALA A 272 18.71 7.49 -10.54
C ALA A 272 17.94 7.18 -11.84
N TYR A 273 17.59 5.90 -12.02
CA TYR A 273 16.61 5.44 -12.99
C TYR A 273 15.44 4.71 -12.31
N ASN A 274 14.27 5.35 -12.31
CA ASN A 274 13.02 4.88 -11.70
C ASN A 274 11.94 4.62 -12.78
N GLY A 275 12.36 4.30 -14.01
CA GLY A 275 11.46 3.95 -15.12
C GLY A 275 11.28 2.43 -15.30
N ASP A 276 10.27 2.05 -16.09
CA ASP A 276 9.79 0.67 -16.22
C ASP A 276 10.28 -0.04 -17.51
N LEU A 277 11.26 0.54 -18.23
CA LEU A 277 11.69 0.01 -19.53
C LEU A 277 12.61 -1.20 -19.40
N LYS A 278 12.31 -2.26 -20.17
CA LYS A 278 13.14 -3.47 -20.30
C LYS A 278 14.50 -3.22 -20.96
N GLU A 279 14.54 -2.31 -21.92
CA GLU A 279 15.77 -1.86 -22.57
C GLU A 279 15.84 -0.34 -22.47
N VAL A 280 16.87 0.16 -21.79
CA VAL A 280 17.09 1.58 -21.51
C VAL A 280 18.26 2.06 -22.35
N THR A 281 18.09 3.13 -23.12
CA THR A 281 19.20 3.90 -23.68
C THR A 281 19.40 5.14 -22.82
N ILE A 282 20.56 5.28 -22.20
CA ILE A 282 20.88 6.47 -21.39
C ILE A 282 20.97 7.70 -22.33
N PRO A 283 20.40 8.86 -21.97
CA PRO A 283 20.44 10.06 -22.82
C PRO A 283 21.87 10.52 -23.15
N SER A 284 22.08 11.04 -24.36
CA SER A 284 23.40 11.50 -24.83
C SER A 284 23.90 12.79 -24.16
N SER A 285 23.08 13.43 -23.32
CA SER A 285 23.47 14.50 -22.41
C SER A 285 24.27 13.99 -21.20
N VAL A 286 24.12 12.72 -20.83
CA VAL A 286 24.74 12.14 -19.63
C VAL A 286 26.24 11.97 -19.84
N LYS A 287 27.02 12.52 -18.89
CA LYS A 287 28.49 12.49 -18.82
C LYS A 287 29.00 11.42 -17.85
N ALA A 288 28.22 11.07 -16.82
CA ALA A 288 28.55 10.02 -15.85
C ALA A 288 27.30 9.28 -15.36
N ILE A 289 27.47 8.01 -14.98
CA ILE A 289 26.46 7.27 -14.20
C ILE A 289 26.91 7.33 -12.74
N GLY A 290 26.09 7.94 -11.89
CA GLY A 290 26.38 8.13 -10.46
C GLY A 290 26.25 6.85 -9.65
N GLU A 291 26.64 6.93 -8.38
CA GLU A 291 26.50 5.82 -7.44
C GLU A 291 25.02 5.43 -7.29
N ASN A 292 24.75 4.13 -7.18
CA ASN A 292 23.40 3.58 -7.02
C ASN A 292 22.37 3.92 -8.13
N ALA A 293 22.76 4.44 -9.29
CA ALA A 293 21.82 4.91 -10.31
C ALA A 293 20.83 3.86 -10.85
N PHE A 294 21.25 2.59 -10.92
CA PHE A 294 20.45 1.40 -11.25
C PHE A 294 20.52 0.35 -10.13
N SER A 295 20.80 0.75 -8.89
CA SER A 295 20.89 -0.16 -7.74
C SER A 295 19.52 -0.65 -7.27
N ALA A 296 19.41 -1.96 -7.06
CA ALA A 296 18.15 -2.55 -6.60
C ALA A 296 17.83 -2.24 -5.12
N ASP A 297 18.82 -1.86 -4.30
CA ASP A 297 18.60 -1.44 -2.90
C ASP A 297 17.72 -0.18 -2.83
N PHE A 298 17.94 0.74 -3.77
CA PHE A 298 17.13 1.94 -3.97
C PHE A 298 15.91 1.69 -4.87
N SER A 299 15.57 0.41 -5.13
CA SER A 299 14.45 -0.02 -5.98
C SER A 299 14.49 0.54 -7.42
N ARG A 300 15.69 0.76 -7.97
CA ARG A 300 15.89 1.32 -9.33
C ARG A 300 15.99 0.23 -10.39
N GLY A 301 15.57 0.57 -11.61
CA GLY A 301 15.70 -0.29 -12.81
C GLY A 301 15.14 -1.71 -12.67
N LEU A 302 14.16 -1.95 -11.79
CA LEU A 302 13.76 -3.30 -11.38
C LEU A 302 13.24 -4.19 -12.51
N ASN A 303 12.69 -3.60 -13.59
CA ASN A 303 12.23 -4.30 -14.79
C ASN A 303 13.18 -4.18 -15.98
N THR A 304 14.31 -3.48 -15.84
CA THR A 304 15.32 -3.26 -16.89
C THR A 304 16.25 -4.46 -17.00
N GLU A 305 16.30 -5.09 -18.17
CA GLU A 305 17.15 -6.24 -18.47
C GLU A 305 18.41 -5.85 -19.26
N LYS A 306 18.39 -4.70 -19.94
CA LYS A 306 19.50 -4.20 -20.76
C LYS A 306 19.64 -2.69 -20.67
N VAL A 307 20.87 -2.21 -20.55
CA VAL A 307 21.19 -0.77 -20.57
C VAL A 307 22.23 -0.49 -21.66
N ILE A 308 21.94 0.48 -22.53
CA ILE A 308 22.87 1.02 -23.53
C ILE A 308 23.45 2.32 -22.97
N VAL A 309 24.78 2.31 -22.78
CA VAL A 309 25.56 3.44 -22.27
C VAL A 309 26.21 4.15 -23.47
N PRO A 310 25.83 5.40 -23.77
CA PRO A 310 26.38 6.13 -24.92
C PRO A 310 27.83 6.55 -24.70
N ALA A 311 28.52 6.84 -25.81
CA ALA A 311 29.90 7.35 -25.79
C ALA A 311 30.06 8.75 -25.18
N SER A 312 28.98 9.44 -24.80
CA SER A 312 29.01 10.67 -23.99
C SER A 312 29.45 10.38 -22.55
N VAL A 313 29.01 9.26 -21.98
CA VAL A 313 29.38 8.82 -20.64
C VAL A 313 30.87 8.52 -20.58
N LYS A 314 31.55 9.10 -19.59
CA LYS A 314 32.99 8.94 -19.34
C LYS A 314 33.28 8.14 -18.08
N THR A 315 32.39 8.17 -17.10
CA THR A 315 32.56 7.44 -15.83
C THR A 315 31.29 6.66 -15.48
N ILE A 316 31.48 5.46 -14.92
CA ILE A 316 30.45 4.69 -14.23
C ILE A 316 30.97 4.48 -12.81
N GLU A 317 30.28 5.09 -11.84
CA GLU A 317 30.72 5.17 -10.45
C GLU A 317 30.47 3.88 -9.65
N THR A 318 30.98 3.84 -8.42
CA THR A 318 30.85 2.70 -7.49
C THR A 318 29.39 2.37 -7.24
N GLY A 319 29.02 1.09 -7.25
CA GLY A 319 27.65 0.63 -7.02
C GLY A 319 26.58 1.16 -7.98
N ALA A 320 26.97 1.78 -9.11
CA ALA A 320 26.04 2.31 -10.12
C ALA A 320 24.99 1.27 -10.57
N PHE A 321 25.33 -0.03 -10.56
CA PHE A 321 24.44 -1.14 -10.84
C PHE A 321 24.49 -2.24 -9.74
N SER A 322 24.67 -1.89 -8.46
CA SER A 322 24.70 -2.90 -7.38
C SER A 322 23.37 -3.66 -7.21
N PHE A 323 23.47 -4.95 -6.91
CA PHE A 323 22.33 -5.90 -6.78
C PHE A 323 21.32 -5.86 -7.95
N SER A 324 21.69 -5.34 -9.12
CA SER A 324 20.74 -4.87 -10.13
C SER A 324 20.01 -6.02 -10.85
N LYS A 325 18.97 -5.67 -11.62
CA LYS A 325 18.20 -6.61 -12.46
C LYS A 325 18.58 -6.51 -13.94
N VAL A 326 19.44 -5.55 -14.27
CA VAL A 326 20.13 -5.46 -15.55
C VAL A 326 21.00 -6.70 -15.75
N LYS A 327 20.94 -7.30 -16.94
CA LYS A 327 21.72 -8.49 -17.34
C LYS A 327 22.80 -8.16 -18.35
N ASN A 328 22.57 -7.11 -19.16
CA ASN A 328 23.46 -6.71 -20.25
C ASN A 328 23.71 -5.19 -20.21
N VAL A 329 24.97 -4.78 -20.13
CA VAL A 329 25.39 -3.38 -20.22
C VAL A 329 26.22 -3.22 -21.50
N VAL A 330 25.73 -2.39 -22.43
CA VAL A 330 26.36 -2.15 -23.73
C VAL A 330 27.09 -0.82 -23.71
N LEU A 331 28.42 -0.85 -23.64
CA LEU A 331 29.27 0.34 -23.61
C LEU A 331 29.64 0.78 -25.03
N GLN A 332 29.07 1.89 -25.50
CA GLN A 332 29.40 2.47 -26.81
C GLN A 332 30.69 3.29 -26.76
N GLY A 333 31.59 3.10 -27.72
CA GLY A 333 32.88 3.77 -27.81
C GLY A 333 33.94 3.24 -26.84
N GLY A 334 33.63 2.19 -26.06
CA GLY A 334 34.55 1.35 -25.28
C GLY A 334 35.47 2.01 -24.23
N SER A 335 35.38 3.33 -24.04
CA SER A 335 36.37 4.17 -23.34
C SER A 335 35.89 4.69 -21.97
N GLN A 336 34.77 4.18 -21.47
CA GLN A 336 34.24 4.46 -20.14
C GLN A 336 35.20 4.00 -19.03
N ASN A 337 35.50 4.90 -18.09
CA ASN A 337 36.16 4.59 -16.83
C ASN A 337 35.12 3.98 -15.87
N VAL A 338 35.14 2.66 -15.72
CA VAL A 338 34.25 1.94 -14.79
C VAL A 338 34.99 1.76 -13.47
N LYS A 339 34.44 2.29 -12.38
CA LYS A 339 35.03 2.12 -11.04
C LYS A 339 34.96 0.66 -10.59
N GLN A 340 35.89 0.29 -9.72
CA GLN A 340 35.78 -0.96 -8.96
C GLN A 340 34.47 -0.92 -8.15
N GLY A 341 33.70 -2.01 -8.18
CA GLY A 341 32.41 -2.11 -7.50
C GLY A 341 31.20 -1.54 -8.25
N ALA A 342 31.35 -1.05 -9.49
CA ALA A 342 30.23 -0.53 -10.28
C ALA A 342 29.10 -1.55 -10.58
N TYR A 343 29.37 -2.85 -10.45
CA TYR A 343 28.46 -3.97 -10.74
C TYR A 343 28.40 -5.00 -9.59
N ASP A 344 28.66 -4.60 -8.34
CA ASP A 344 28.77 -5.57 -7.24
C ASP A 344 27.46 -6.35 -7.00
N GLU A 345 27.62 -7.61 -6.58
CA GLU A 345 26.53 -8.56 -6.32
C GLU A 345 25.50 -8.69 -7.47
N SER A 346 25.96 -8.53 -8.72
CA SER A 346 25.10 -8.48 -9.92
C SER A 346 25.61 -9.35 -11.09
N GLU A 347 24.70 -10.11 -11.71
CA GLU A 347 25.00 -11.01 -12.85
C GLU A 347 25.01 -10.25 -14.20
N ILE A 348 25.89 -9.26 -14.34
CA ILE A 348 25.97 -8.38 -15.52
C ILE A 348 27.02 -8.85 -16.54
N THR A 349 26.56 -9.05 -17.79
CA THR A 349 27.43 -9.16 -18.97
C THR A 349 27.71 -7.78 -19.54
N VAL A 350 28.97 -7.44 -19.79
CA VAL A 350 29.38 -6.14 -20.36
C VAL A 350 29.85 -6.31 -21.80
N GLU A 351 29.10 -5.75 -22.74
CA GLU A 351 29.49 -5.65 -24.16
C GLU A 351 30.22 -4.32 -24.42
N LYS A 352 31.18 -4.30 -25.34
CA LYS A 352 31.89 -3.10 -25.79
C LYS A 352 31.83 -3.00 -27.31
N ASN A 353 31.27 -1.91 -27.82
CA ASN A 353 31.06 -1.64 -29.26
C ASN A 353 31.70 -0.31 -29.67
#